data_AF-A0A8J7IRF1-F1
#
_entry.id   AF-A0A8J7IRF1-F1
#
_cell.length_a   1.000
_cell.length_b   1.000
_cell.length_c   1.000
_cell.angle_alpha   90.00
_cell.angle_beta   90.00
_cell.angle_gamma   90.00
#
_symmetry.space_group_name_H-M   'P 1'
#
loop_
_entity.id
_entity.type
_entity.pdbx_description
1 polymer ?
#
loop_
_entity_poly.entity_id
_entity_poly.type
_entity_poly.pdbx_seq_one_letter_code
_entity_poly.pdbx_strand_id
1 'polypeptide(L)'
;MIDFIEPLHSRVIGIAYLLLAFGFLHFALPAVIKSGRWHIVKFWCFAIALGTFGLGRLFGPIYLEANAWIYALGHYGLLTYATLRLGHIMLRHKCDWWNTP
;
A
#
# COMPACT_ATOMS: atom_id res chain seq x y z
N MET A 1 -12.77 -27.34 -12.49
CA MET A 1 -11.62 -26.66 -13.14
C MET A 1 -11.61 -25.16 -12.82
N ILE A 2 -12.77 -24.51 -12.68
CA ILE A 2 -12.89 -23.11 -12.25
C ILE A 2 -12.38 -22.90 -10.79
N ASP A 3 -12.58 -23.89 -9.90
CA ASP A 3 -12.22 -23.79 -8.48
C ASP A 3 -10.70 -23.72 -8.19
N PHE A 4 -9.86 -24.10 -9.15
CA PHE A 4 -8.39 -24.02 -9.01
C PHE A 4 -7.79 -22.72 -9.54
N ILE A 5 -8.51 -21.99 -10.40
CA ILE A 5 -7.97 -20.79 -11.07
C ILE A 5 -7.99 -19.59 -10.13
N GLU A 6 -9.06 -19.41 -9.36
CA GLU A 6 -9.20 -18.32 -8.39
C GLU A 6 -8.11 -18.28 -7.30
N PRO A 7 -7.78 -19.40 -6.61
CA PRO A 7 -6.72 -19.38 -5.62
C PRO A 7 -5.34 -19.16 -6.23
N LEU A 8 -5.10 -19.63 -7.47
CA LEU A 8 -3.84 -19.40 -8.18
C LEU A 8 -3.68 -17.92 -8.57
N HIS A 9 -4.72 -17.31 -9.16
CA HIS A 9 -4.73 -15.88 -9.48
C HIS A 9 -4.53 -15.01 -8.23
N SER A 10 -5.21 -15.32 -7.13
CA SER A 10 -5.03 -14.57 -5.87
C SER A 10 -3.58 -14.62 -5.38
N ARG A 11 -2.92 -15.79 -5.46
CA ARG A 11 -1.52 -15.93 -5.04
C ARG A 11 -0.56 -15.16 -5.95
N VAL A 12 -0.75 -15.20 -7.27
CA VAL A 12 0.08 -14.44 -8.22
C VAL A 12 -0.03 -12.94 -7.96
N ILE A 13 -1.25 -12.44 -7.76
CA ILE A 13 -1.50 -11.04 -7.41
C ILE A 13 -0.84 -10.70 -6.07
N GLY A 14 -0.95 -11.60 -5.07
CA GLY A 14 -0.30 -11.43 -3.77
C GLY A 14 1.22 -11.31 -3.87
N ILE A 15 1.86 -12.15 -4.67
CA ILE A 15 3.31 -12.10 -4.93
C ILE A 15 3.69 -10.78 -5.61
N ALA A 16 2.93 -10.34 -6.61
CA ALA A 16 3.19 -9.07 -7.28
C ALA A 16 3.11 -7.88 -6.31
N TYR A 17 2.12 -7.86 -5.41
CA TYR A 17 2.01 -6.86 -4.35
C TYR A 17 3.20 -6.88 -3.39
N LEU A 18 3.67 -8.06 -2.99
CA LEU A 18 4.87 -8.19 -2.14
C LEU A 18 6.12 -7.69 -2.84
N LEU A 19 6.33 -8.02 -4.11
CA LEU A 19 7.48 -7.55 -4.88
C LEU A 19 7.50 -6.02 -4.98
N LEU A 20 6.35 -5.41 -5.25
CA LEU A 20 6.21 -3.96 -5.24
C LEU A 20 6.49 -3.38 -3.84
N ALA A 21 5.94 -3.99 -2.79
CA ALA A 21 6.18 -3.58 -1.41
C ALA A 21 7.68 -3.60 -1.05
N PHE A 22 8.39 -4.68 -1.40
CA PHE A 22 9.84 -4.78 -1.21
C PHE A 22 10.60 -3.71 -1.98
N GLY A 23 10.23 -3.47 -3.24
CA GLY A 23 10.82 -2.39 -4.05
C GLY A 23 10.68 -1.04 -3.35
N PHE A 24 9.46 -0.66 -2.95
CA PHE A 24 9.23 0.61 -2.27
C PHE A 24 9.87 0.68 -0.87
N LEU A 25 9.85 -0.41 -0.09
CA LEU A 25 10.48 -0.47 1.23
C LEU A 25 12.00 -0.32 1.15
N HIS A 26 12.65 -0.97 0.17
CA HIS A 26 14.10 -0.89 0.02
C HIS A 26 14.58 0.56 -0.17
N PHE A 27 13.84 1.35 -0.95
CA PHE A 27 14.16 2.76 -1.16
C PHE A 27 13.66 3.67 -0.02
N ALA A 28 12.43 3.44 0.46
CA ALA A 28 11.80 4.33 1.42
C ALA A 28 12.34 4.15 2.83
N LEU A 29 12.58 2.93 3.30
CA LEU A 29 13.01 2.65 4.68
C LEU A 29 14.31 3.37 5.08
N PRO A 30 15.43 3.26 4.35
CA PRO A 30 16.66 3.98 4.71
C PRO A 30 16.48 5.49 4.63
N ALA A 31 15.64 5.97 3.70
CA ALA A 31 15.42 7.39 3.49
C ALA A 31 14.49 8.00 4.57
N VAL A 32 13.51 7.23 5.10
CA VAL A 32 12.70 7.61 6.27
C VAL A 32 13.61 7.73 7.50
N ILE A 33 14.42 6.71 7.78
CA ILE A 33 15.29 6.68 8.96
C ILE A 33 16.30 7.83 8.94
N LYS A 34 16.91 8.11 7.79
CA LYS A 34 17.96 9.15 7.68
C LYS A 34 17.43 10.58 7.66
N SER A 35 16.24 10.81 7.11
CA SER A 35 15.81 12.18 6.77
C SER A 35 14.47 12.59 7.35
N GLY A 36 13.64 11.64 7.81
CA GLY A 36 12.30 11.91 8.35
C GLY A 36 11.38 12.70 7.41
N ARG A 37 11.75 12.87 6.14
CA ARG A 37 11.04 13.80 5.26
C ARG A 37 9.67 13.22 4.93
N TRP A 38 8.63 14.00 5.17
CA TRP A 38 7.22 13.66 4.92
C TRP A 38 6.95 13.06 3.52
N HIS A 39 7.67 13.51 2.49
CA HIS A 39 7.53 12.99 1.13
C HIS A 39 8.00 11.53 0.95
N ILE A 40 8.86 11.00 1.83
CA ILE A 40 9.30 9.59 1.82
C ILE A 40 8.39 8.75 2.71
N VAL A 41 7.91 9.32 3.83
CA VAL A 41 6.97 8.66 4.75
C VAL A 41 5.73 8.16 3.99
N LYS A 42 5.19 8.95 3.05
CA LYS A 42 4.08 8.49 2.20
C LYS A 42 4.43 7.23 1.39
N PHE A 43 5.63 7.12 0.82
CA PHE A 43 6.05 5.93 0.06
C PHE A 43 6.25 4.72 0.97
N TRP A 44 6.68 4.95 2.20
CA TRP A 44 6.77 3.90 3.21
C TRP A 44 5.38 3.38 3.63
N CYS A 45 4.42 4.27 3.89
CA CYS A 45 3.02 3.88 4.15
C CYS A 45 2.40 3.13 2.97
N PHE A 46 2.69 3.56 1.74
CA PHE A 46 2.24 2.88 0.53
C PHE A 46 2.84 1.48 0.40
N ALA A 47 4.14 1.33 0.69
CA ALA A 47 4.80 0.03 0.67
C ALA A 47 4.20 -0.95 1.71
N ILE A 48 3.89 -0.47 2.91
CA ILE A 48 3.22 -1.27 3.95
C ILE A 48 1.82 -1.68 3.51
N ALA A 49 1.06 -0.77 2.88
CA ALA A 49 -0.26 -1.09 2.34
C ALA A 49 -0.18 -2.20 1.28
N LEU A 50 0.74 -2.09 0.32
CA LEU A 50 0.97 -3.13 -0.68
C LEU A 50 1.40 -4.45 -0.03
N GLY A 51 2.31 -4.40 0.95
CA GLY A 51 2.81 -5.59 1.64
C GLY A 51 1.71 -6.34 2.38
N THR A 52 0.86 -5.62 3.10
CA THR A 52 -0.30 -6.19 3.81
C THR A 52 -1.35 -6.75 2.85
N PHE A 53 -1.68 -6.05 1.75
CA PHE A 53 -2.54 -6.63 0.70
C PHE A 53 -1.95 -7.89 0.07
N GLY A 54 -0.64 -7.90 -0.19
CA GLY A 54 0.07 -9.06 -0.71
C GLY A 54 -0.01 -10.27 0.23
N LEU A 55 0.25 -10.04 1.53
CA LEU A 55 0.12 -11.06 2.57
C LEU A 55 -1.32 -11.58 2.66
N GLY A 56 -2.33 -10.70 2.71
CA GLY A 56 -3.73 -11.11 2.79
C GLY A 56 -4.20 -11.92 1.58
N ARG A 57 -3.60 -11.72 0.40
CA ARG A 57 -3.90 -12.48 -0.83
C ARG A 57 -3.19 -13.83 -0.89
N LEU A 58 -2.00 -13.94 -0.28
CA LEU A 58 -1.22 -15.17 -0.18
C LEU A 58 -1.76 -16.12 0.90
N PHE A 59 -2.12 -15.57 2.05
CA PHE A 59 -2.63 -16.32 3.21
C PHE A 59 -4.17 -16.35 3.28
N GLY A 60 -4.84 -15.66 2.36
CA GLY A 60 -6.26 -15.71 2.01
C GLY A 60 -6.91 -17.09 2.20
N PRO A 61 -6.41 -18.12 1.49
CA PRO A 61 -7.01 -19.46 1.49
C PRO A 61 -6.74 -20.28 2.76
N ILE A 62 -5.81 -19.85 3.62
CA ILE A 62 -5.34 -20.64 4.77
C ILE A 62 -5.97 -20.16 6.07
N TYR A 63 -6.26 -18.85 6.19
CA TYR A 63 -6.74 -18.24 7.43
C TYR A 63 -8.00 -17.37 7.20
N LEU A 64 -9.17 -18.01 7.07
CA LEU A 64 -10.44 -17.32 6.76
C LEU A 64 -10.72 -16.10 7.66
N GLU A 65 -10.36 -16.12 8.95
CA GLU A 65 -10.57 -15.00 9.88
C GLU A 65 -9.38 -14.05 10.04
N ALA A 66 -8.13 -14.55 9.93
CA ALA A 66 -6.93 -13.71 10.10
C ALA A 66 -6.70 -12.75 8.92
N ASN A 67 -7.41 -12.92 7.81
CA ASN A 67 -7.22 -12.04 6.66
C ASN A 67 -7.90 -10.68 6.83
N ALA A 68 -9.04 -10.60 7.52
CA ALA A 68 -9.81 -9.35 7.62
C ALA A 68 -9.00 -8.20 8.27
N TRP A 69 -8.24 -8.49 9.32
CA TRP A 69 -7.40 -7.49 9.99
C TRP A 69 -6.19 -7.09 9.13
N ILE A 70 -5.61 -8.02 8.36
CA ILE A 70 -4.50 -7.73 7.43
C ILE A 70 -5.00 -6.77 6.33
N TYR A 71 -6.18 -7.04 5.77
CA TYR A 71 -6.80 -6.14 4.81
C TYR A 71 -7.12 -4.78 5.45
N ALA A 72 -7.63 -4.75 6.69
CA ALA A 72 -7.89 -3.49 7.39
C ALA A 72 -6.60 -2.65 7.58
N LEU A 73 -5.50 -3.28 7.99
CA LEU A 73 -4.19 -2.62 8.07
C LEU A 73 -3.73 -2.09 6.70
N GLY A 74 -3.94 -2.84 5.63
CA GLY A 74 -3.67 -2.36 4.27
C GLY A 74 -4.47 -1.12 3.91
N HIS A 75 -5.76 -1.08 4.25
CA HIS A 75 -6.60 0.09 4.04
C HIS A 75 -6.16 1.29 4.88
N TYR A 76 -5.81 1.10 6.15
CA TYR A 76 -5.28 2.19 6.98
C TYR A 76 -3.97 2.76 6.44
N GLY A 77 -3.07 1.90 5.94
CA GLY A 77 -1.84 2.32 5.27
C GLY A 77 -2.12 3.13 4.00
N LEU A 78 -3.10 2.72 3.20
CA LEU A 78 -3.51 3.39 1.97
C LEU A 78 -4.17 4.75 2.25
N LEU A 79 -5.05 4.82 3.25
CA LEU A 79 -5.66 6.06 3.72
C LEU A 79 -4.59 7.03 4.20
N THR A 80 -3.66 6.58 5.03
CA THR A 80 -2.54 7.40 5.51
C THR A 80 -1.70 7.93 4.34
N TYR A 81 -1.39 7.08 3.37
CA TYR A 81 -0.71 7.50 2.13
C TYR A 81 -1.51 8.58 1.39
N ALA A 82 -2.81 8.38 1.19
CA ALA A 82 -3.68 9.29 0.45
C ALA A 82 -3.77 10.66 1.15
N THR A 83 -3.95 10.68 2.48
CA THR A 83 -3.97 11.91 3.28
C THR A 83 -2.65 12.66 3.20
N LEU A 84 -1.52 11.96 3.34
CA LEU A 84 -0.19 12.58 3.22
C LEU A 84 0.06 13.12 1.81
N ARG A 85 -0.40 12.40 0.78
CA ARG A 85 -0.29 12.85 -0.61
C ARG A 85 -1.16 14.08 -0.86
N LEU A 86 -2.39 14.09 -0.35
CA LEU A 86 -3.32 15.21 -0.47
C LEU A 86 -2.75 16.45 0.22
N GLY A 87 -2.32 16.33 1.48
CA GLY A 87 -1.70 17.43 2.21
C GLY A 87 -0.48 18.00 1.47
N HIS A 88 0.34 17.16 0.86
CA HIS A 88 1.48 17.61 0.05
C HIS A 88 1.05 18.33 -1.25
N ILE A 89 -0.06 17.94 -1.87
CA ILE A 89 -0.62 18.65 -3.04
C ILE A 89 -1.15 20.02 -2.62
N MET A 90 -1.90 20.07 -1.51
CA MET A 90 -2.46 21.32 -0.98
C MET A 90 -1.38 22.32 -0.58
N LEU A 91 -0.35 21.87 0.15
CA LEU A 91 0.79 22.71 0.57
C LEU A 91 1.63 23.24 -0.59
N ARG A 92 1.58 22.60 -1.76
CA ARG A 92 2.33 23.03 -2.95
C ARG A 92 1.55 23.99 -3.85
N HIS A 93 0.33 24.39 -3.48
CA HIS A 93 -0.55 25.26 -4.28
C HIS A 93 -0.74 24.81 -5.75
N LYS A 94 -0.46 23.54 -6.07
CA LYS A 94 -0.61 22.99 -7.44
C LYS A 94 -1.98 22.33 -7.66
N CYS A 95 -2.98 22.72 -6.88
CA CYS A 95 -4.33 22.18 -6.99
C CYS A 95 -5.21 23.19 -7.71
N ASP A 96 -4.99 23.33 -9.02
CA ASP A 96 -5.84 24.17 -9.89
C ASP A 96 -7.25 23.61 -10.04
N TRP A 97 -7.50 22.38 -9.58
CA TRP A 97 -8.82 21.75 -9.56
C TRP A 97 -9.86 22.45 -8.68
N TRP A 98 -9.44 23.20 -7.67
CA TRP A 98 -10.35 23.98 -6.80
C TRP A 98 -10.36 25.48 -7.13
N ASN A 99 -9.54 25.91 -8.09
CA ASN A 99 -9.42 27.31 -8.52
C ASN A 99 -10.11 27.57 -9.87
N THR A 100 -10.90 26.62 -10.40
CA THR A 100 -11.82 26.91 -11.51
C THR A 100 -12.97 27.77 -10.98
N PRO A 101 -13.17 28.99 -11.51
CA PRO A 101 -14.29 29.86 -11.13
C PRO A 101 -15.65 29.25 -11.46
#